data_AF-A0A6P0WEW4-F1
#
_entry.id   AF-A0A6P0WEW4-F1
#
_cell.length_a   1.000
_cell.length_b   1.000
_cell.length_c   1.000
_cell.angle_alpha   90.00
_cell.angle_beta   90.00
_cell.angle_gamma   90.00
#
_symmetry.space_group_name_H-M   'P 1'
#
loop_
_entity.id
_entity.type
_entity.pdbx_description
1 polymer ?
#
loop_
_entity_poly.entity_id
_entity_poly.type
_entity_poly.pdbx_seq_one_letter_code
_entity_poly.pdbx_strand_id
1 'polypeptide(L)'
;MAINRFRLRQLHAWFAPIMVLPVLLTVITGSLFQVAALTDKSSEFIWLLDLHKGKFGAINLQMIYPFLNAFGLLTLAITGISMWFQTRRRVIGQRSRNRE
;
A
#
# COMPACT_ATOMS: atom_id res chain seq x y z
N MET A 1 22.36 -11.70 -8.70
CA MET A 1 22.68 -10.35 -8.19
C MET A 1 22.41 -10.29 -6.70
N ALA A 2 23.41 -9.96 -5.88
CA ALA A 2 23.21 -9.79 -4.43
C ALA A 2 22.42 -8.50 -4.18
N ILE A 3 21.17 -8.61 -3.72
CA ILE A 3 20.35 -7.44 -3.37
C ILE A 3 20.95 -6.79 -2.12
N ASN A 4 21.41 -5.54 -2.25
CA ASN A 4 21.93 -4.78 -1.12
C ASN A 4 20.78 -4.45 -0.14
N ARG A 5 20.81 -5.10 1.02
CA ARG A 5 19.75 -5.03 2.04
C ARG A 5 19.56 -3.63 2.63
N PHE A 6 20.64 -2.87 2.77
CA PHE A 6 20.58 -1.49 3.29
C PHE A 6 19.89 -0.58 2.28
N ARG A 7 20.29 -0.68 1.00
CA ARG A 7 19.66 0.08 -0.09
C ARG A 7 18.18 -0.28 -0.25
N LEU A 8 17.80 -1.55 -0.10
CA LEU A 8 16.40 -1.97 -0.19
C LEU A 8 15.52 -1.34 0.91
N ARG A 9 16.02 -1.29 2.17
CA ARG A 9 15.31 -0.63 3.28
C ARG A 9 15.16 0.87 3.05
N GLN A 10 16.23 1.53 2.60
CA GLN A 10 16.21 2.97 2.32
C GLN A 10 15.26 3.32 1.18
N LEU A 11 15.29 2.53 0.09
CA LEU A 11 14.38 2.68 -1.04
C LEU A 11 12.92 2.51 -0.60
N HIS A 12 12.61 1.41 0.10
CA HIS A 12 11.27 1.17 0.62
C HIS A 12 10.79 2.32 1.51
N ALA A 13 11.62 2.78 2.46
CA ALA A 13 11.25 3.86 3.37
C ALA A 13 10.97 5.18 2.65
N TRP A 14 11.67 5.47 1.55
CA TRP A 14 11.49 6.70 0.79
C TRP A 14 10.25 6.67 -0.11
N PHE A 15 9.99 5.54 -0.76
CA PHE A 15 8.81 5.39 -1.64
C PHE A 15 7.51 5.09 -0.89
N ALA A 16 7.59 4.51 0.31
CA ALA A 16 6.42 4.11 1.09
C ALA A 16 5.39 5.24 1.30
N PRO A 17 5.74 6.45 1.75
CA PRO A 17 4.75 7.50 1.98
C PRO A 17 3.98 7.87 0.70
N ILE A 18 4.69 7.95 -0.43
CA ILE A 18 4.13 8.33 -1.74
C ILE A 18 3.20 7.23 -2.27
N MET A 19 3.56 5.96 -2.07
CA MET A 19 2.79 4.82 -2.55
C MET A 19 1.63 4.45 -1.60
N VAL A 20 1.80 4.62 -0.28
CA VAL A 20 0.79 4.31 0.73
C VAL A 20 -0.35 5.32 0.71
N LEU A 21 -0.06 6.61 0.52
CA LEU A 21 -1.08 7.66 0.53
C LEU A 21 -2.25 7.39 -0.44
N PRO A 22 -2.03 7.15 -1.74
CA PRO A 22 -3.12 6.91 -2.66
C PRO A 22 -3.84 5.59 -2.35
N VAL A 23 -3.13 4.56 -1.87
CA VAL A 23 -3.71 3.26 -1.45
C VAL A 23 -4.63 3.42 -0.24
N LEU A 24 -4.21 4.17 0.78
CA LEU A 24 -5.04 4.47 1.94
C LEU A 24 -6.29 5.23 1.52
N LEU A 25 -6.13 6.20 0.61
CA LEU A 25 -7.27 6.96 0.11
C LEU A 25 -8.26 6.04 -0.60
N THR A 26 -7.83 5.13 -1.48
CA THR A 26 -8.72 4.16 -2.15
C THR A 26 -9.43 3.25 -1.16
N VAL A 27 -8.72 2.74 -0.15
CA VAL A 27 -9.32 1.85 0.86
C VAL A 27 -10.37 2.61 1.66
N ILE A 28 -10.07 3.81 2.15
CA ILE A 28 -11.00 4.61 2.93
C ILE A 28 -12.23 4.98 2.10
N THR A 29 -12.06 5.50 0.90
CA THR A 29 -13.18 5.93 0.05
C THR A 29 -14.03 4.75 -0.39
N GLY A 30 -13.41 3.62 -0.73
CA GLY A 30 -14.11 2.39 -1.09
C GLY A 30 -14.91 1.82 0.07
N SER A 31 -14.33 1.76 1.28
CA SER A 31 -15.02 1.30 2.49
C SER A 31 -16.19 2.20 2.88
N LEU A 32 -16.01 3.53 2.83
CA LEU A 32 -17.09 4.49 3.11
C LEU A 32 -18.21 4.40 2.07
N PHE A 33 -17.86 4.26 0.79
CA PHE A 33 -18.86 4.06 -0.27
C PHE A 33 -19.64 2.75 -0.05
N GLN A 34 -18.97 1.67 0.38
CA GLN A 34 -19.65 0.42 0.70
C GLN A 34 -20.64 0.59 1.86
N VAL A 35 -20.31 1.36 2.89
CA VAL A 35 -21.25 1.69 3.99
C VAL A 35 -22.46 2.45 3.47
N ALA A 36 -22.24 3.45 2.59
CA ALA A 36 -23.34 4.18 1.96
C ALA A 36 -24.22 3.26 1.11
N ALA A 37 -23.63 2.35 0.34
CA ALA A 37 -24.36 1.37 -0.46
C ALA A 37 -25.22 0.42 0.39
N LEU A 38 -24.71 -0.02 1.55
CA LEU A 38 -25.47 -0.85 2.48
C LEU A 38 -26.64 -0.12 3.16
N THR A 39 -26.61 1.22 3.18
CA THR A 39 -27.66 2.07 3.76
C THR A 39 -28.61 2.63 2.68
N ASP A 40 -28.51 2.14 1.43
CA ASP A 40 -29.24 2.66 0.27
C ASP A 40 -29.01 4.16 -0.04
N LYS A 41 -27.88 4.71 0.43
CA LYS A 41 -27.48 6.11 0.23
C LYS A 41 -26.43 6.28 -0.87
N SER A 42 -26.20 5.24 -1.68
CA SER A 42 -25.10 5.23 -2.67
C SER A 42 -25.12 6.45 -3.61
N SER A 43 -26.30 6.93 -4.00
CA SER A 43 -26.49 8.08 -4.89
C SER A 43 -25.93 9.39 -4.31
N GLU A 44 -26.11 9.64 -3.01
CA GLU A 44 -25.58 10.82 -2.30
C GLU A 44 -24.05 10.80 -2.20
N PHE A 45 -23.46 9.61 -2.32
CA PHE A 45 -22.06 9.34 -2.04
C PHE A 45 -21.24 8.93 -3.27
N ILE A 46 -21.75 9.13 -4.48
CA ILE A 46 -21.04 8.86 -5.76
C ILE A 46 -19.67 9.55 -5.81
N TRP A 47 -19.52 10.72 -5.17
CA TRP A 47 -18.24 11.44 -5.10
C TRP A 47 -17.13 10.64 -4.40
N LEU A 48 -17.46 9.74 -3.46
CA LEU A 48 -16.48 8.82 -2.86
C LEU A 48 -15.94 7.85 -3.91
N LEU A 49 -16.80 7.38 -4.82
CA LEU A 49 -16.41 6.50 -5.93
C LEU A 49 -15.54 7.25 -6.96
N ASP A 50 -15.86 8.52 -7.22
CA ASP A 50 -15.02 9.40 -8.05
C ASP A 50 -13.61 9.54 -7.45
N LEU A 51 -13.50 9.84 -6.15
CA LEU A 51 -12.22 9.88 -5.44
C LEU A 51 -11.49 8.54 -5.45
N HIS A 52 -12.22 7.43 -5.22
CA HIS A 52 -11.68 6.07 -5.27
C HIS A 52 -11.03 5.76 -6.61
N LYS A 53 -11.65 6.20 -7.72
CA LYS A 53 -11.09 6.01 -9.06
C LYS A 53 -9.98 7.00 -9.39
N GLY A 54 -9.73 8.02 -8.57
CA GLY A 54 -8.72 9.06 -8.84
C GLY A 54 -9.25 10.25 -9.63
N LYS A 55 -10.56 10.49 -9.60
CA LYS A 55 -11.18 11.71 -10.14
C LYS A 55 -11.35 12.73 -9.02
N PHE A 56 -10.47 13.71 -8.97
CA PHE A 56 -10.44 14.78 -7.96
C PHE A 56 -11.03 16.06 -8.56
N GLY A 57 -12.36 16.10 -8.70
CA GLY A 57 -13.06 17.24 -9.31
C GLY A 57 -12.59 17.49 -10.75
N ALA A 58 -11.82 18.56 -10.97
CA ALA A 58 -11.26 18.92 -12.27
C ALA A 58 -10.08 18.03 -12.70
N ILE A 59 -9.39 17.37 -11.76
CA ILE A 59 -8.24 16.52 -12.05
C ILE A 59 -8.72 15.08 -12.28
N ASN A 60 -8.52 14.55 -13.48
CA ASN A 60 -8.91 13.20 -13.83
C ASN A 60 -7.70 12.27 -13.98
N LEU A 61 -7.39 11.51 -12.93
CA LEU A 61 -6.32 10.51 -12.93
C LEU A 61 -6.87 9.09 -13.11
N GLN A 62 -8.14 8.91 -13.49
CA GLN A 62 -8.79 7.59 -13.53
C GLN A 62 -8.05 6.52 -14.35
N MET A 63 -7.34 6.94 -15.40
CA MET A 63 -6.58 6.01 -16.23
C MET A 63 -5.31 5.52 -15.54
N ILE A 64 -4.67 6.31 -14.68
CA ILE A 64 -3.34 6.02 -14.10
C ILE A 64 -3.45 5.60 -12.62
N TYR A 65 -4.41 6.18 -11.91
CA TYR A 65 -4.56 6.03 -10.46
C TYR A 65 -4.70 4.57 -9.99
N PRO A 66 -5.51 3.71 -10.64
CA PRO A 66 -5.60 2.29 -10.27
C PRO A 66 -4.27 1.56 -10.44
N PHE A 67 -3.51 1.86 -11.49
CA PHE A 67 -2.18 1.27 -11.70
C PHE A 67 -1.19 1.74 -10.65
N LEU A 68 -1.20 3.04 -10.30
CA LEU A 68 -0.35 3.57 -9.23
C LEU A 68 -0.61 2.84 -7.91
N ASN A 69 -1.88 2.60 -7.57
CA ASN A 69 -2.27 1.81 -6.39
C ASN A 69 -1.78 0.37 -6.48
N ALA A 70 -1.99 -0.30 -7.61
CA ALA A 70 -1.57 -1.68 -7.81
C ALA A 70 -0.05 -1.84 -7.69
N PHE A 71 0.72 -1.03 -8.41
CA PHE A 71 2.18 -1.05 -8.38
C PHE A 71 2.73 -0.64 -7.01
N GLY A 72 2.14 0.40 -6.40
CA GLY A 72 2.54 0.86 -5.07
C GLY A 72 2.34 -0.23 -4.03
N LEU A 73 1.13 -0.80 -3.96
CA LEU A 73 0.82 -1.88 -3.04
C LEU A 73 1.72 -3.10 -3.27
N LEU A 74 1.89 -3.55 -4.52
CA LEU A 74 2.70 -4.72 -4.84
C LEU A 74 4.17 -4.50 -4.45
N THR A 75 4.74 -3.34 -4.79
CA THR A 75 6.11 -2.97 -4.45
C THR A 75 6.32 -3.00 -2.94
N LEU A 76 5.41 -2.35 -2.19
CA LEU A 76 5.49 -2.28 -0.74
C LEU A 76 5.30 -3.64 -0.07
N ALA A 77 4.36 -4.45 -0.56
CA ALA A 77 4.12 -5.80 -0.06
C ALA A 77 5.35 -6.69 -0.29
N ILE A 78 5.87 -6.77 -1.51
CA ILE A 78 7.03 -7.60 -1.83
C ILE A 78 8.26 -7.18 -1.01
N THR A 79 8.58 -5.89 -1.00
CA THR A 79 9.75 -5.38 -0.27
C THR A 79 9.58 -5.50 1.24
N GLY A 80 8.40 -5.19 1.78
CA GLY A 80 8.05 -5.35 3.19
C GLY A 80 8.15 -6.80 3.66
N ILE A 81 7.52 -7.73 2.95
CA ILE A 81 7.55 -9.17 3.24
C ILE A 81 8.98 -9.71 3.15
N SER A 82 9.75 -9.31 2.13
CA SER A 82 11.15 -9.70 2.01
C SER A 82 11.97 -9.25 3.23
N MET A 83 11.82 -8.00 3.67
CA MET A 83 12.49 -7.50 4.87
C MET A 83 12.04 -8.21 6.15
N TRP A 84 10.76 -8.55 6.26
CA TRP A 84 10.20 -9.32 7.38
C TRP A 84 10.86 -10.69 7.50
N PHE A 85 10.91 -11.46 6.41
CA PHE A 85 11.56 -12.78 6.40
C PHE A 85 13.06 -12.70 6.71
N GLN A 86 13.74 -11.67 6.20
CA GLN A 86 15.16 -11.45 6.49
C GLN A 86 15.41 -11.15 7.98
N THR A 87 14.54 -10.37 8.61
CA THR A 87 14.63 -10.06 10.05
C THR A 87 14.39 -11.32 10.88
N ARG A 88 13.37 -12.12 10.54
CA ARG A 88 13.07 -13.40 11.21
C ARG A 88 14.25 -14.38 11.18
N ARG A 89 14.91 -14.55 10.02
CA ARG A 89 16.08 -15.43 9.89
C ARG A 89 17.26 -15.00 10.78
N ARG A 90 17.49 -13.68 10.91
CA ARG A 90 18.54 -13.15 11.79
C ARG A 90 18.22 -13.42 13.26
N VAL A 91 16.99 -13.15 13.70
CA VAL A 91 16.55 -13.38 15.09
C VAL A 91 16.67 -14.86 15.46
N ILE A 92 16.27 -15.78 14.58
CA ILE A 92 16.37 -17.22 14.82
C ILE A 92 17.85 -17.67 14.91
N GLY A 93 18.70 -17.24 13.99
CA GLY A 93 20.13 -17.61 13.98
C GLY A 93 20.93 -17.04 15.16
N GLN A 94 20.56 -15.88 15.69
CA GLN A 94 21.16 -15.34 16.93
C GLN A 94 20.73 -16.14 18.16
N ARG A 95 19.49 -16.64 18.17
CA ARG A 95 18.94 -17.38 19.31
C ARG A 95 19.53 -18.79 19.45
N SER A 96 19.91 -19.43 18.35
CA SER A 96 20.63 -20.72 18.40
C SER A 96 22.06 -20.56 18.90
N ARG A 97 22.76 -19.51 18.46
CA ARG A 97 24.16 -19.24 18.84
C ARG A 97 24.36 -18.81 20.29
N ASN A 98 23.35 -18.24 20.94
CA ASN A 98 23.40 -17.88 22.37
C ASN A 98 23.02 -19.05 23.31
N ARG A 99 22.68 -20.23 22.77
CA ARG A 99 22.32 -21.43 23.54
C ARG A 99 23.41 -22.50 23.55
N GLU A 100 24.49 -22.29 22.82
CA GLU A 100 25.74 -23.07 22.82
C GLU A 100 26.77 -22.34 23.68
#